data_AF-A0ABD4TNJ6-F1
#
_entry.id   AF-A0ABD4TNJ6-F1
#
_cell.length_a   1.000
_cell.length_b   1.000
_cell.length_c   1.000
_cell.angle_alpha   90.00
_cell.angle_beta   90.00
_cell.angle_gamma   90.00
#
_symmetry.space_group_name_H-M   'P 1'
#
loop_
_entity.id
_entity.type
_entity.pdbx_description
1 polymer ?
#
loop_
_entity_poly.entity_id
_entity_poly.type
_entity_poly.pdbx_seq_one_letter_code
_entity_poly.pdbx_strand_id
1 'polypeptide(L)'
;MNTIEKRGTRSLRQRDIINRLKREMPTLQRRFGITKIGLFGSYARDEAGEMSDIDLLVSFEEEKERFRTFMQCIFYLEDIFVFADSF
;
A
#
# COMPACT_ATOMS: atom_id res chain seq x y z
N MET A 1 -6.83 -25.70 25.64
CA MET A 1 -7.14 -24.27 25.85
C MET A 1 -6.81 -23.58 24.55
N ASN A 2 -7.81 -23.04 23.87
CA ASN A 2 -7.86 -22.97 22.40
C ASN A 2 -6.67 -22.25 21.74
N THR A 3 -6.03 -22.97 20.81
CA THR A 3 -5.25 -22.40 19.72
C THR A 3 -6.22 -21.68 18.80
N ILE A 4 -6.14 -20.35 18.75
CA ILE A 4 -6.78 -19.59 17.67
C ILE A 4 -5.91 -19.86 16.44
N GLU A 5 -6.32 -20.80 15.60
CA GLU A 5 -5.81 -20.87 14.24
C GLU A 5 -6.08 -19.50 13.62
N LYS A 6 -5.01 -18.73 13.35
CA LYS A 6 -5.07 -17.57 12.45
C LYS A 6 -5.71 -18.10 11.16
N ARG A 7 -7.02 -17.88 10.98
CA ARG A 7 -7.68 -18.04 9.68
C ARG A 7 -6.81 -17.28 8.70
N GLY A 8 -6.24 -18.02 7.73
CA GLY A 8 -5.03 -17.69 7.02
C GLY A 8 -4.87 -16.20 6.73
N THR A 9 -3.87 -15.58 7.36
CA THR A 9 -3.31 -14.31 6.91
C THR A 9 -2.85 -14.57 5.48
N ARG A 10 -3.64 -14.15 4.49
CA ARG A 10 -3.30 -14.36 3.09
C ARG A 10 -2.05 -13.52 2.85
N SER A 11 -0.88 -14.16 2.74
CA SER A 11 0.35 -13.46 2.36
C SER A 11 0.07 -12.65 1.10
N LEU A 12 0.15 -11.32 1.21
CA LEU A 12 -0.07 -10.40 0.11
C LEU A 12 0.91 -10.74 -1.01
N ARG A 13 0.43 -10.92 -2.24
CA ARG A 13 1.32 -11.11 -3.39
C ARG A 13 1.55 -9.79 -4.11
N GLN A 14 2.66 -9.70 -4.83
CA GLN A 14 2.98 -8.57 -5.71
C GLN A 14 1.77 -8.14 -6.56
N ARG A 15 1.08 -9.13 -7.16
CA ARG A 15 -0.09 -8.89 -8.01
C ARG A 15 -1.27 -8.29 -7.25
N ASP A 16 -1.49 -8.70 -6.00
CA ASP A 16 -2.58 -8.18 -5.17
C ASP A 16 -2.33 -6.70 -4.83
N ILE A 17 -1.08 -6.36 -4.48
CA ILE A 17 -0.65 -4.99 -4.22
C ILE A 17 -0.85 -4.13 -5.47
N ILE A 18 -0.31 -4.56 -6.62
CA ILE A 18 -0.44 -3.82 -7.89
C ILE A 18 -1.91 -3.62 -8.27
N ASN A 19 -2.75 -4.64 -8.12
CA ASN A 19 -4.18 -4.54 -8.44
C ASN A 19 -4.91 -3.59 -7.49
N ARG A 20 -4.53 -3.56 -6.21
CA ARG A 20 -5.11 -2.61 -5.26
C ARG A 20 -4.68 -1.18 -5.58
N LEU A 21 -3.40 -0.94 -5.84
CA LEU A 21 -2.90 0.37 -6.25
C LEU A 21 -3.60 0.89 -7.53
N LYS A 22 -3.82 0.02 -8.52
CA LYS A 22 -4.57 0.39 -9.73
C LYS A 22 -6.01 0.81 -9.43
N ARG A 23 -6.67 0.11 -8.49
CA ARG A 23 -8.04 0.43 -8.08
C ARG A 23 -8.13 1.76 -7.34
N GLU A 24 -7.17 2.04 -6.48
CA GLU A 24 -7.15 3.27 -5.67
C GLU A 24 -6.53 4.47 -6.41
N MET A 25 -5.87 4.26 -7.56
CA MET A 25 -5.24 5.32 -8.35
C MET A 25 -6.12 6.56 -8.59
N PRO A 26 -7.42 6.43 -8.93
CA PRO A 26 -8.28 7.61 -9.10
C PRO A 26 -8.44 8.44 -7.81
N THR A 27 -8.46 7.78 -6.65
CA THR A 27 -8.47 8.45 -5.34
C THR A 27 -7.13 9.11 -5.05
N LEU A 28 -6.03 8.40 -5.31
CA LEU A 28 -4.67 8.91 -5.12
C LEU A 28 -4.41 10.17 -5.95
N GLN A 29 -4.84 10.17 -7.21
CA GLN A 29 -4.78 11.31 -8.11
C GLN A 29 -5.61 12.49 -7.61
N ARG A 30 -6.91 12.28 -7.37
CA ARG A 30 -7.82 13.39 -7.01
C ARG A 30 -7.52 13.99 -5.64
N ARG A 31 -7.18 13.17 -4.66
CA ARG A 31 -7.03 13.59 -3.26
C ARG A 31 -5.62 14.04 -2.91
N PHE A 32 -4.61 13.37 -3.46
CA PHE A 32 -3.21 13.60 -3.08
C PHE A 32 -2.36 14.17 -4.22
N GLY A 33 -2.88 14.25 -5.45
CA GLY A 33 -2.09 14.73 -6.59
C GLY A 33 -0.99 13.76 -7.01
N ILE A 34 -1.14 12.46 -6.72
CA ILE A 34 -0.20 11.45 -7.18
C ILE A 34 -0.33 11.29 -8.69
N THR A 35 0.77 11.46 -9.42
CA THR A 35 0.85 11.23 -10.87
C THR A 35 1.30 9.82 -11.19
N LYS A 36 2.16 9.22 -10.34
CA LYS A 36 2.68 7.86 -10.49
C LYS A 36 2.88 7.21 -9.13
N ILE A 37 2.62 5.90 -9.07
CA ILE A 37 2.96 5.05 -7.93
C ILE A 37 3.56 3.73 -8.44
N GLY A 38 4.62 3.27 -7.79
CA GLY A 38 5.33 2.05 -8.15
C GLY A 38 5.67 1.21 -6.92
N LEU A 39 5.55 -0.11 -7.05
CA LEU A 39 6.01 -1.06 -6.06
C LEU A 39 7.50 -1.34 -6.28
N PHE A 40 8.31 -1.25 -5.23
CA PHE A 40 9.71 -1.65 -5.23
C PHE A 40 9.99 -2.60 -4.06
N GLY A 41 11.26 -2.88 -3.78
CA GLY A 41 11.63 -3.71 -2.62
C GLY A 41 11.31 -5.21 -2.79
N SER A 42 11.13 -5.90 -1.65
CA SER A 42 11.01 -7.35 -1.57
C SER A 42 9.77 -7.89 -2.29
N TYR A 43 8.61 -7.24 -2.13
CA TYR A 43 7.39 -7.61 -2.85
C TYR A 43 7.52 -7.44 -4.37
N ALA A 44 8.29 -6.46 -4.84
CA ALA A 44 8.53 -6.30 -6.28
C ALA A 44 9.38 -7.44 -6.88
N ARG A 45 10.21 -8.11 -6.06
CA ARG A 45 11.10 -9.20 -6.47
C ARG A 45 10.59 -10.59 -6.11
N ASP A 46 9.37 -10.68 -5.54
CA ASP A 46 8.78 -11.94 -5.04
C ASP A 46 9.63 -12.60 -3.92
N GLU A 47 10.38 -11.78 -3.17
CA GLU A 47 11.26 -12.18 -2.06
C GLU A 47 10.68 -11.81 -0.69
N ALA A 48 9.42 -11.36 -0.64
CA ALA A 48 8.78 -10.91 0.60
C ALA A 48 8.45 -12.09 1.53
N GLY A 49 8.79 -11.95 2.81
CA GLY A 49 8.38 -12.84 3.90
C GLY A 49 7.20 -12.27 4.70
N GLU A 50 6.75 -13.02 5.72
CA GLU A 50 5.59 -12.64 6.54
C GLU A 50 5.75 -11.31 7.30
N MET A 51 7.00 -10.88 7.53
CA MET A 51 7.35 -9.63 8.24
C MET A 51 7.86 -8.54 7.29
N SER A 52 7.73 -8.73 5.96
CA SER A 52 8.22 -7.74 5.00
C SER A 52 7.27 -6.56 4.87
N ASP A 53 7.85 -5.36 4.83
CA ASP A 53 7.16 -4.10 4.54
C ASP A 53 6.85 -3.95 3.04
N ILE A 54 5.85 -3.14 2.71
CA ILE A 54 5.50 -2.78 1.33
C ILE A 54 6.19 -1.47 0.96
N ASP A 55 7.21 -1.56 0.11
CA ASP A 55 7.98 -0.41 -0.35
C ASP A 55 7.35 0.25 -1.60
N LEU A 56 6.95 1.53 -1.48
CA LEU A 56 6.29 2.28 -2.56
C LEU A 56 7.04 3.56 -2.94
N LEU A 57 7.23 3.79 -4.24
CA LEU A 57 7.67 5.06 -4.81
C LEU A 57 6.47 5.83 -5.35
N VAL A 58 6.38 7.10 -5.00
CA VAL A 58 5.30 8.00 -5.43
C VAL A 58 5.87 9.24 -6.10
N SER A 59 5.17 9.73 -7.12
CA SER A 59 5.45 11.02 -7.76
C SER A 59 4.21 11.90 -7.64
N PHE A 60 4.41 13.18 -7.32
CA PHE A 60 3.34 14.16 -7.13
C PHE A 60 3.32 15.18 -8.28
N GLU A 61 2.18 15.85 -8.45
CA GLU A 61 2.15 17.15 -9.14
C GLU A 61 2.95 18.16 -8.31
N GLU A 62 3.85 18.93 -8.93
CA GLU A 62 4.76 19.86 -8.24
C GLU A 62 4.04 20.80 -7.25
N GLU A 63 2.84 21.27 -7.59
CA GLU A 63 2.06 22.17 -6.74
C GLU A 63 1.48 21.50 -5.48
N LYS A 64 1.37 20.17 -5.48
CA LYS A 64 0.78 19.35 -4.41
C LYS A 64 1.80 18.57 -3.59
N GLU A 65 3.09 18.70 -3.90
CA GLU A 65 4.20 18.15 -3.13
C GLU A 65 4.39 18.92 -1.81
N ARG A 66 3.42 18.78 -0.90
CA ARG A 66 3.45 19.37 0.44
C ARG A 66 3.54 18.26 1.47
N PHE A 67 4.34 18.48 2.51
CA PHE A 67 4.52 17.53 3.60
C PHE A 67 3.20 16.97 4.16
N ARG A 68 2.18 17.83 4.34
CA ARG A 68 0.84 17.40 4.80
C ARG A 68 0.17 16.41 3.83
N THR A 69 0.21 16.68 2.53
CA THR A 69 -0.37 15.82 1.50
C THR A 69 0.35 14.48 1.47
N PHE A 70 1.68 14.50 1.57
CA PHE A 70 2.50 13.31 1.65
C PHE A 70 2.15 12.43 2.87
N MET A 71 2.09 13.03 4.07
CA MET A 71 1.70 12.31 5.29
C MET A 71 0.29 11.72 5.21
N GLN A 72 -0.67 12.47 4.66
CA GLN A 72 -2.04 11.96 4.46
C GLN A 72 -2.09 10.80 3.46
N CYS A 73 -1.23 10.83 2.44
CA CYS A 73 -1.11 9.72 1.50
C CYS A 73 -0.52 8.47 2.17
N ILE A 74 0.51 8.62 3.01
CA ILE A 74 1.08 7.49 3.76
C ILE A 74 0.01 6.82 4.61
N PHE A 75 -0.70 7.58 5.46
CA PHE A 75 -1.74 7.01 6.32
C PHE A 75 -2.85 6.34 5.53
N TYR A 76 -3.21 6.88 4.37
CA TYR A 76 -4.19 6.25 3.50
C TYR A 76 -3.68 4.93 2.89
N LEU A 77 -2.42 4.87 2.47
CA LEU A 77 -1.81 3.64 1.96
C LEU A 77 -1.68 2.58 3.06
N GLU A 78 -1.33 2.97 4.28
CA GLU A 78 -1.32 2.07 5.44
C GLU A 78 -2.71 1.52 5.75
N ASP A 79 -3.75 2.35 5.70
CA ASP A 79 -5.14 1.92 5.93
C ASP A 79 -5.58 0.81 4.94
N ILE A 80 -5.31 0.99 3.65
CA ILE A 80 -5.73 0.03 2.63
C ILE A 80 -4.91 -1.27 2.61
N PHE A 81 -3.71 -1.31 3.21
CA PHE A 81 -2.82 -2.47 3.17
C PHE A 81 -2.60 -3.15 4.53
N VAL A 82 -2.71 -2.43 5.64
CA VAL A 82 -2.40 -2.93 6.99
C VAL A 82 -3.67 -3.11 7.81
N PHE A 83 -4.58 -2.15 7.76
CA PHE A 83 -5.79 -2.17 8.60
C PHE A 83 -7.01 -2.81 7.93
N ALA A 84 -6.99 -2.97 6.60
CA ALA A 84 -8.08 -3.57 5.84
C ALA A 84 -8.35 -5.06 6.14
N ASP A 85 -7.41 -5.79 6.77
CA ASP A 85 -7.58 -7.19 7.17
C ASP A 85 -8.17 -7.36 8.58
N SER A 86 -8.62 -6.28 9.21
CA SER A 86 -9.17 -6.29 10.59
C SER A 86 -10.71 -6.39 10.68
N PHE A 87 -11.42 -6.61 9.56
CA PHE A 87 -12.89 -6.70 9.52
C PHE A 87 -13.40 -7.90 8.72
#